data_AF-A0A8S1J3C1-F1
#
_entry.id   AF-A0A8S1J3C1-F1
#
_cell.length_a   1.000
_cell.length_b   1.000
_cell.length_c   1.000
_cell.angle_alpha   90.00
_cell.angle_beta   90.00
_cell.angle_gamma   90.00
#
_symmetry.space_group_name_H-M   'P 1'
#
loop_
_entity.id
_entity.type
_entity.pdbx_description
1 polymer ?
#
loop_
_entity_poly.entity_id
_entity_poly.type
_entity_poly.pdbx_seq_one_letter_code
_entity_poly.pdbx_strand_id
1 'polypeptide(L)'
;MDRAVLVKSNLKNAVLQRAVLTRSDLTDAVVEGADFSNALVDRVQQMALCKYAGGKNSVTGADTRKSLGCSSSRRYKEMSPSSPEGTQVSEAAKKEFTKTIPKYRE
;
A
#
# COMPACT_ATOMS: atom_id res chain seq x y z
N MET A 1 6.91 11.15 -0.41
CA MET A 1 7.32 11.97 0.74
C MET A 1 7.80 11.03 1.82
N ASP A 2 9.03 11.15 2.31
CA ASP A 2 9.45 10.33 3.45
C ASP A 2 9.43 11.20 4.70
N ARG A 3 8.86 10.71 5.80
CA ARG A 3 8.74 11.42 7.09
C ARG A 3 7.93 12.72 7.07
N ALA A 4 6.74 12.69 6.48
CA ALA A 4 5.82 13.84 6.54
C ALA A 4 5.05 13.86 7.88
N VAL A 5 4.77 15.05 8.41
CA VAL A 5 3.88 15.25 9.56
C VAL A 5 2.54 15.79 9.04
N LEU A 6 1.52 14.95 9.04
CA LEU A 6 0.19 15.19 8.48
C LEU A 6 -0.90 15.04 9.55
N VAL A 7 -0.55 15.29 10.80
CA VAL A 7 -1.45 15.17 11.96
C VAL A 7 -2.66 16.08 11.80
N LYS A 8 -3.86 15.53 11.94
CA LYS A 8 -5.15 16.25 11.80
C LYS A 8 -5.35 16.97 10.46
N SER A 9 -4.54 16.63 9.45
CA SER A 9 -4.66 17.23 8.13
C SER A 9 -5.95 16.81 7.45
N ASN A 10 -6.50 17.70 6.63
CA ASN A 10 -7.65 17.37 5.79
C ASN A 10 -7.17 16.83 4.43
N LEU A 11 -7.26 15.52 4.25
CA LEU A 11 -6.92 14.80 3.03
C LEU A 11 -8.18 14.25 2.34
N LYS A 12 -9.36 14.84 2.60
CA LYS A 12 -10.62 14.41 1.99
C LYS A 12 -10.51 14.49 0.46
N ASN A 13 -10.88 13.40 -0.21
CA ASN A 13 -10.76 13.24 -1.67
C ASN A 13 -9.35 13.42 -2.25
N ALA A 14 -8.29 13.39 -1.42
CA ALA A 14 -6.92 13.50 -1.90
C ALA A 14 -6.55 12.30 -2.78
N VAL A 15 -5.83 12.56 -3.88
CA VAL A 15 -5.29 11.53 -4.75
C VAL A 15 -3.85 11.27 -4.34
N LEU A 16 -3.63 10.21 -3.56
CA LEU A 16 -2.33 9.80 -3.00
C LEU A 16 -1.79 8.54 -3.69
N GLN A 17 -2.18 8.32 -4.94
CA GLN A 17 -1.75 7.17 -5.72
C GLN A 17 -0.23 7.11 -5.82
N ARG A 18 0.35 5.94 -5.53
CA ARG A 18 1.81 5.69 -5.56
C ARG A 18 2.61 6.62 -4.64
N ALA A 19 1.96 7.27 -3.67
CA ALA A 19 2.66 8.08 -2.69
C ALA A 19 3.50 7.19 -1.78
N VAL A 20 4.77 7.55 -1.59
CA VAL A 20 5.55 7.05 -0.47
C VAL A 20 5.17 7.91 0.74
N LEU A 21 4.73 7.28 1.82
CA LEU A 21 4.36 7.86 3.12
C LEU A 21 4.99 7.06 4.27
N THR A 22 6.11 6.41 3.99
CA THR A 22 6.90 5.70 5.01
C THR A 22 7.33 6.67 6.09
N ARG A 23 7.31 6.21 7.35
CA ARG A 23 7.65 7.00 8.55
C ARG A 23 6.88 8.32 8.67
N SER A 24 5.75 8.45 8.00
CA SER A 24 4.92 9.65 8.05
C SER A 24 3.86 9.51 9.14
N ASP A 25 3.57 10.60 9.83
CA ASP A 25 2.56 10.65 10.87
C ASP A 25 1.24 11.18 10.28
N LEU A 26 0.23 10.32 10.16
CA LEU A 26 -1.12 10.68 9.73
C LEU A 26 -2.13 10.58 10.89
N THR A 27 -1.70 10.78 12.14
CA THR A 27 -2.57 10.71 13.32
C THR A 27 -3.75 11.67 13.15
N ASP A 28 -4.97 11.17 13.36
CA ASP A 28 -6.24 11.91 13.21
C ASP A 28 -6.45 12.61 11.85
N ALA A 29 -5.74 12.21 10.79
CA ALA A 29 -5.95 12.80 9.46
C ALA A 29 -7.33 12.45 8.90
N VAL A 30 -8.01 13.40 8.24
CA VAL A 30 -9.29 13.15 7.57
C VAL A 30 -9.01 12.54 6.20
N VAL A 31 -9.24 11.23 6.05
CA VAL A 31 -8.93 10.48 4.83
C VAL A 31 -10.17 10.00 4.07
N GLU A 32 -11.35 10.56 4.36
CA GLU A 32 -12.59 10.17 3.69
C GLU A 32 -12.50 10.42 2.18
N GLY A 33 -12.77 9.39 1.37
CA GLY A 33 -12.65 9.49 -0.09
C GLY A 33 -11.21 9.61 -0.61
N ALA A 34 -10.18 9.48 0.22
CA ALA A 34 -8.81 9.53 -0.25
C ALA A 34 -8.42 8.26 -1.03
N ASP A 35 -7.64 8.42 -2.10
CA ASP A 35 -7.18 7.32 -2.93
C ASP A 35 -5.72 6.97 -2.61
N PHE A 36 -5.50 5.84 -1.96
CA PHE A 36 -4.18 5.33 -1.59
C PHE A 36 -3.69 4.22 -2.52
N SER A 37 -4.20 4.13 -3.75
CA SER A 37 -3.87 3.03 -4.65
C SER A 37 -2.36 2.96 -4.90
N ASN A 38 -1.76 1.82 -4.54
CA ASN A 38 -0.31 1.58 -4.60
C ASN A 38 0.54 2.53 -3.73
N ALA A 39 -0.04 3.17 -2.72
CA ALA A 39 0.72 3.97 -1.76
C ALA A 39 1.51 3.08 -0.80
N LEU A 40 2.70 3.51 -0.42
CA LEU A 40 3.51 2.88 0.63
C LEU A 40 3.23 3.58 1.95
N VAL A 41 2.40 2.97 2.78
CA VAL A 41 2.04 3.45 4.13
C VAL A 41 2.54 2.43 5.15
N ASP A 42 3.12 2.91 6.25
CA ASP A 42 3.57 2.03 7.32
C ASP A 42 2.39 1.24 7.91
N ARG A 43 2.63 -0.04 8.23
CA ARG A 43 1.57 -0.97 8.65
C ARG A 43 0.77 -0.48 9.87
N VAL A 44 1.45 0.12 10.85
CA VAL A 44 0.78 0.68 12.05
C VAL A 44 -0.15 1.81 11.65
N GLN A 45 0.31 2.70 10.76
CA GLN A 45 -0.48 3.81 10.28
C GLN A 45 -1.65 3.35 9.43
N GLN A 46 -1.42 2.42 8.50
CA GLN A 46 -2.46 1.79 7.70
C GLN A 46 -3.56 1.19 8.61
N MET A 47 -3.18 0.41 9.63
CA MET A 47 -4.12 -0.17 10.58
C MET A 47 -4.93 0.89 11.35
N ALA A 48 -4.29 1.98 11.75
CA ALA A 48 -4.96 3.09 12.42
C ALA A 48 -5.97 3.79 11.48
N LEU A 49 -5.55 4.14 10.26
CA LEU A 49 -6.41 4.72 9.22
C LEU A 49 -7.59 3.80 8.91
N CYS A 50 -7.37 2.49 8.79
CA CYS A 50 -8.40 1.51 8.48
C CYS A 50 -9.51 1.40 9.55
N LYS A 51 -9.35 2.00 10.74
CA LYS A 51 -10.44 2.08 11.74
C LYS A 51 -11.53 3.07 11.33
N TYR A 52 -11.18 4.15 10.63
CA TYR A 52 -12.10 5.24 10.30
C TYR A 52 -12.12 5.62 8.82
N ALA A 53 -11.25 5.04 7.99
CA ALA A 53 -11.26 5.25 6.55
C ALA A 53 -12.57 4.74 5.92
N GLY A 54 -13.11 5.54 5.00
CA GLY A 54 -14.37 5.26 4.31
C GLY A 54 -14.59 6.21 3.13
N GLY A 55 -15.63 5.95 2.36
CA GLY A 55 -15.98 6.75 1.19
C GLY A 55 -15.22 6.36 -0.09
N LYS A 56 -15.61 7.01 -1.18
CA LYS A 56 -15.08 6.79 -2.53
C LYS A 56 -14.57 8.11 -3.08
N ASN A 57 -13.39 8.10 -3.70
CA ASN A 57 -12.79 9.30 -4.26
C ASN A 57 -13.65 9.84 -5.41
N SER A 58 -13.92 11.15 -5.42
CA SER A 58 -14.76 11.79 -6.44
C SER A 58 -14.09 11.90 -7.81
N VAL A 59 -12.76 11.87 -7.87
CA VAL A 59 -11.97 12.00 -9.12
C VAL A 59 -11.64 10.64 -9.70
N THR A 60 -11.11 9.73 -8.87
CA THR A 60 -10.62 8.43 -9.34
C THR A 60 -11.64 7.31 -9.22
N GLY A 61 -12.70 7.51 -8.42
CA GLY A 61 -13.67 6.46 -8.11
C GLY A 61 -13.11 5.31 -7.27
N ALA A 62 -11.91 5.42 -6.72
CA ALA A 62 -11.35 4.39 -5.84
C ALA A 62 -12.07 4.37 -4.49
N ASP A 63 -12.34 3.17 -3.96
CA ASP A 63 -12.78 3.01 -2.57
C ASP A 63 -11.58 3.22 -1.63
N THR A 64 -11.76 4.07 -0.62
CA THR A 64 -10.69 4.49 0.29
C THR A 64 -10.12 3.30 1.06
N ARG A 65 -10.98 2.42 1.58
CA ARG A 65 -10.55 1.26 2.37
C ARG A 65 -9.85 0.22 1.51
N LYS A 66 -10.36 0.00 0.30
CA LYS A 66 -9.79 -0.94 -0.67
C LYS A 66 -8.44 -0.45 -1.16
N SER A 67 -8.32 0.83 -1.50
CA SER A 67 -7.06 1.44 -1.96
C SER A 67 -6.01 1.50 -0.85
N LEU A 68 -6.42 1.73 0.41
CA LEU A 68 -5.56 1.58 1.59
C LEU A 68 -5.17 0.13 1.90
N GLY A 69 -5.79 -0.88 1.27
CA GLY A 69 -5.51 -2.28 1.56
C GLY A 69 -6.05 -2.77 2.91
N CYS A 70 -7.16 -2.21 3.41
CA CYS A 70 -7.79 -2.57 4.69
C CYS A 70 -8.41 -3.99 4.74
N SER A 71 -7.97 -4.93 3.90
CA SER A 71 -8.45 -6.31 3.90
C SER A 71 -7.96 -7.10 5.12
N SER A 72 -8.72 -8.11 5.53
CA SER A 72 -8.30 -9.06 6.57
C SER A 72 -6.93 -9.65 6.23
N SER A 73 -6.10 -9.85 7.26
CA SER A 73 -4.69 -10.27 7.18
C SER A 73 -4.38 -11.43 6.21
N ARG A 74 -5.38 -12.22 5.81
CA ARG A 74 -5.26 -13.31 4.82
C ARG A 74 -4.88 -12.81 3.42
N ARG A 75 -5.56 -11.78 2.89
CA ARG A 75 -5.26 -11.28 1.53
C ARG A 75 -3.91 -10.58 1.44
N TYR A 76 -3.49 -9.89 2.49
CA TYR A 76 -2.18 -9.24 2.53
C TYR A 76 -1.04 -10.27 2.50
N LYS A 77 -1.20 -11.41 3.20
CA LYS A 77 -0.23 -12.53 3.13
C LYS A 77 -0.15 -13.16 1.74
N GLU A 78 -1.26 -13.23 1.02
CA GLU A 78 -1.29 -13.78 -0.35
C GLU A 78 -0.72 -12.81 -1.40
N MET A 79 -0.86 -11.49 -1.20
CA MET A 79 -0.51 -10.47 -2.20
C MET A 79 0.85 -9.79 -1.97
N SER A 80 1.51 -10.04 -0.84
CA SER A 80 2.81 -9.43 -0.54
C SER A 80 3.94 -10.20 -1.23
N PRO A 81 4.75 -9.58 -2.11
CA PRO A 81 5.80 -10.26 -2.89
C PRO A 81 6.87 -10.94 -2.02
N SER A 82 7.03 -10.47 -0.79
CA SER A 82 7.98 -10.95 0.21
C SER A 82 7.33 -11.83 1.29
N SER A 83 6.14 -12.36 1.04
CA SER A 83 5.47 -13.30 1.94
C SER A 83 6.09 -14.69 1.81
N PRO A 84 6.73 -15.25 2.86
CA PRO A 84 7.26 -16.63 2.82
C PRO A 84 6.13 -17.70 2.73
N GLU A 85 4.90 -17.31 3.06
CA GLU A 85 3.69 -18.14 3.02
C GLU A 85 2.82 -17.91 1.77
N GLY A 86 3.19 -16.97 0.88
CA GLY A 86 2.49 -16.77 -0.39
C GLY A 86 2.66 -17.97 -1.33
N THR A 87 1.81 -18.11 -2.36
CA THR A 87 1.97 -19.14 -3.40
C THR A 87 3.33 -18.98 -4.07
N GLN A 88 4.31 -19.78 -3.64
CA GLN A 88 5.65 -19.70 -4.18
C GLN A 88 5.61 -20.11 -5.65
N VAL A 89 6.18 -19.28 -6.53
CA VAL A 89 6.49 -19.69 -7.90
C VAL A 89 7.32 -20.98 -7.86
N SER A 90 7.02 -21.92 -8.75
CA SER A 90 7.73 -23.21 -8.78
C SER A 90 9.23 -23.00 -8.97
N GLU A 91 10.06 -23.90 -8.43
CA GLU A 91 11.52 -23.80 -8.59
C GLU A 91 11.96 -23.74 -10.05
N ALA A 92 11.19 -24.39 -10.94
CA ALA A 92 11.40 -24.33 -12.38
C ALA A 92 11.25 -22.91 -12.92
N ALA A 93 10.15 -22.23 -12.58
CA ALA A 93 9.90 -20.84 -12.99
C ALA A 93 10.94 -19.88 -12.39
N LYS A 94 11.38 -20.09 -11.14
CA LYS A 94 12.46 -19.32 -10.51
C LYS A 94 13.78 -19.45 -11.28
N LYS A 95 14.15 -20.68 -11.67
CA LYS A 95 15.38 -20.96 -12.43
C LYS A 95 15.33 -20.36 -13.83
N GLU A 96 14.18 -20.42 -14.49
CA GLU A 96 13.99 -19.86 -15.82
C GLU A 96 14.10 -18.33 -15.81
N PHE A 97 13.43 -17.66 -14.85
CA PHE A 97 13.57 -16.22 -14.68
C PHE A 97 14.99 -15.80 -14.34
N THR A 98 15.69 -16.51 -13.46
CA THR A 98 17.08 -16.17 -13.10
C THR A 98 18.03 -16.24 -14.30
N LYS A 99 17.76 -17.09 -15.29
CA LYS A 99 18.54 -17.16 -16.53
C LYS A 99 18.37 -15.93 -17.43
N THR A 100 17.23 -15.25 -17.35
CA THR A 100 16.94 -14.07 -18.18
C THR A 100 17.44 -12.77 -17.56
N ILE A 101 17.93 -12.80 -16.31
CA ILE A 101 18.47 -11.61 -15.65
C ILE A 101 19.84 -11.27 -16.23
N PRO A 102 20.02 -10.06 -16.82
CA PRO A 102 21.31 -9.62 -17.32
C PRO A 102 22.32 -9.51 -16.16
N LYS A 103 23.49 -10.16 -16.33
CA LYS A 103 24.61 -10.04 -15.40
C LYS A 103 25.48 -8.86 -15.82
N TYR A 104 25.54 -7.83 -14.99
CA TYR A 104 26.30 -6.60 -15.26
C TYR A 104 27.74 -6.63 -14.70
N ARG A 105 28.19 -7.77 -14.17
CA ARG A 105 29.54 -7.94 -13.63
C ARG A 105 29.98 -9.40 -13.71
N GLU A 106 31.17 -9.62 -14.26
CA GLU A 106 31.96 -10.85 -14.12
C GLU A 106 32.97 -10.69 -12.98
#